data_AF-A0A6L3F9G4-F1
#
_entry.id   AF-A0A6L3F9G4-F1
#
_cell.length_a   1.000
_cell.length_b   1.000
_cell.length_c   1.000
_cell.angle_alpha   90.00
_cell.angle_beta   90.00
_cell.angle_gamma   90.00
#
_symmetry.space_group_name_H-M   'P 1'
#
loop_
_entity.id
_entity.type
_entity.pdbx_description
1 polymer ?
#
loop_
_entity_poly.entity_id
_entity_poly.type
_entity_poly.pdbx_seq_one_letter_code
_entity_poly.pdbx_strand_id
1 'polypeptide(L)'
;MSIQNRLLIVYTCIYVVAFVLFATVVYMLPRNRIVAEIDQELGALASQIQSSNIGRGPDNVLRIPIPPDLNNLETASTFFMILDTDGQIILRSQNLVSFDGFLDPDGFYDTPYFSQIAQEDFQLRVLTVPLFEQSNVQPQVVGYLQVARLLDSFESFNRFLVIALFVGFAAATASLFLAVLLTPGSFRPLEDIATVTRQITNADDLSRRVPEKGRTDEIG
;
A
#
# COMPACT_ATOMS: atom_id res chain seq x y z
N MET A 1 25.52 23.56 -24.32
CA MET A 1 24.10 23.34 -23.97
C MET A 1 23.49 24.66 -23.52
N SER A 2 22.29 25.02 -23.98
CA SER A 2 21.66 26.27 -23.56
C SER A 2 21.29 26.24 -22.07
N ILE A 3 21.20 27.41 -21.44
CA ILE A 3 20.79 27.56 -20.03
C ILE A 3 19.43 26.89 -19.79
N GLN A 4 18.55 26.94 -20.78
CA GLN A 4 17.20 26.37 -20.74
C GLN A 4 17.23 24.84 -20.55
N ASN A 5 18.09 24.11 -21.29
CA ASN A 5 18.21 22.65 -21.15
C ASN A 5 18.70 22.24 -19.77
N ARG A 6 19.65 23.01 -19.20
CA ARG A 6 20.20 22.74 -17.88
C ARG A 6 19.15 22.95 -16.79
N LEU A 7 18.32 23.99 -16.93
CA LEU A 7 17.22 24.28 -16.02
C LEU A 7 16.13 23.20 -16.08
N LEU A 8 15.76 22.76 -17.29
CA LEU A 8 14.75 21.73 -17.51
C LEU A 8 15.16 20.39 -16.88
N ILE A 9 16.41 19.96 -17.08
CA ILE A 9 16.92 18.72 -16.47
C ILE A 9 16.82 18.77 -14.93
N VAL A 10 17.19 19.88 -14.31
CA VAL A 10 17.11 20.04 -12.85
C VAL A 10 15.65 19.98 -12.39
N TYR A 11 14.73 20.70 -13.05
CA TYR A 11 13.32 20.67 -12.69
C TYR A 11 12.67 19.31 -12.88
N THR A 12 12.96 18.61 -13.99
CA THR A 12 12.47 17.25 -14.21
C THR A 12 13.04 16.28 -13.17
N CYS A 13 14.32 16.41 -12.81
CA CYS A 13 14.94 15.57 -11.78
C CYS A 13 14.27 15.78 -10.42
N ILE A 14 14.08 17.04 -9.99
CA ILE A 14 13.36 17.38 -8.75
C ILE A 14 11.94 16.80 -8.78
N TYR A 15 11.23 16.96 -9.89
CA TYR A 15 9.87 16.44 -10.06
C TYR A 15 9.82 14.92 -9.93
N VAL A 16 10.72 14.18 -10.61
CA VAL A 16 10.78 12.71 -10.52
C VAL A 16 11.08 12.26 -9.10
N VAL A 17 12.03 12.89 -8.42
CA VAL A 17 12.38 12.55 -7.02
C VAL A 17 11.19 12.81 -6.10
N ALA A 18 10.55 13.99 -6.21
CA ALA A 18 9.38 14.33 -5.42
C ALA A 18 8.21 13.35 -5.68
N PHE A 19 7.99 12.98 -6.94
CA PHE A 19 6.96 12.03 -7.33
C PHE A 19 7.24 10.63 -6.75
N VAL A 20 8.46 10.13 -6.84
CA VAL A 20 8.83 8.82 -6.29
C VAL A 20 8.65 8.79 -4.77
N LEU A 21 9.04 9.86 -4.07
CA LEU A 21 8.79 9.98 -2.63
C LEU A 21 7.29 9.97 -2.31
N PHE A 22 6.50 10.77 -3.04
CA PHE A 22 5.04 10.80 -2.87
C PHE A 22 4.41 9.43 -3.13
N ALA A 23 4.75 8.80 -4.25
CA ALA A 23 4.34 7.45 -4.63
C ALA A 23 4.63 6.43 -3.53
N THR A 24 5.85 6.47 -2.98
CA THR A 24 6.28 5.55 -1.91
C THR A 24 5.41 5.71 -0.67
N VAL A 25 5.16 6.95 -0.26
CA VAL A 25 4.32 7.24 0.92
C VAL A 25 2.88 6.78 0.71
N VAL A 26 2.28 7.12 -0.44
CA VAL A 26 0.89 6.76 -0.76
C VAL A 26 0.70 5.26 -0.92
N TYR A 27 1.72 4.53 -1.37
CA TYR A 27 1.66 3.07 -1.46
C TYR A 27 1.91 2.38 -0.12
N MET A 28 2.94 2.78 0.63
CA MET A 28 3.34 2.09 1.85
C MET A 28 2.41 2.34 3.03
N LEU A 29 1.88 3.56 3.20
CA LEU A 29 1.05 3.89 4.36
C LEU A 29 -0.23 3.05 4.44
N PRO A 30 -1.09 2.99 3.39
CA PRO A 30 -2.32 2.21 3.44
C PRO A 30 -2.03 0.73 3.60
N ARG A 31 -1.06 0.19 2.85
CA ARG A 31 -0.66 -1.22 2.91
C ARG A 31 -0.31 -1.65 4.34
N ASN A 32 0.55 -0.89 5.02
CA ASN A 32 0.99 -1.24 6.36
C ASN A 32 -0.13 -1.08 7.40
N ARG A 33 -1.01 -0.08 7.21
CA ARG A 33 -2.17 0.12 8.08
C ARG A 33 -3.17 -1.03 7.97
N ILE A 34 -3.49 -1.44 6.76
CA ILE A 34 -4.44 -2.54 6.49
C ILE A 34 -3.93 -3.85 7.10
N VAL A 35 -2.66 -4.20 6.88
CA VAL A 35 -2.11 -5.46 7.45
C VAL A 35 -2.14 -5.42 8.98
N ALA A 36 -1.77 -4.29 9.59
CA ALA A 36 -1.81 -4.15 11.04
C ALA A 36 -3.23 -4.22 11.61
N GLU A 37 -4.22 -3.66 10.91
CA GLU A 37 -5.64 -3.75 11.26
C GLU A 37 -6.14 -5.20 11.18
N ILE A 38 -5.79 -5.92 10.11
CA ILE A 38 -6.10 -7.35 9.97
C ILE A 38 -5.49 -8.16 11.12
N ASP A 39 -4.21 -7.94 11.43
CA ASP A 39 -3.53 -8.66 12.51
C ASP A 39 -4.21 -8.42 13.88
N GLN A 40 -4.67 -7.18 14.13
CA GLN A 40 -5.42 -6.83 15.34
C GLN A 40 -6.79 -7.51 15.38
N GLU A 41 -7.52 -7.53 14.26
CA GLU A 41 -8.82 -8.19 14.16
C GLU A 41 -8.72 -9.71 14.34
N LEU A 42 -7.71 -10.34 13.72
CA LEU A 42 -7.44 -11.76 13.90
C LEU A 42 -7.11 -12.09 15.36
N GLY A 43 -6.28 -11.27 16.00
CA GLY A 43 -5.96 -11.41 17.43
C GLY A 43 -7.18 -11.25 18.34
N ALA A 44 -8.02 -10.25 18.07
CA ALA A 44 -9.27 -10.04 18.82
C ALA A 44 -10.22 -11.23 18.66
N LEU A 45 -10.40 -11.73 17.44
CA LEU A 45 -11.24 -12.90 17.16
C LEU A 45 -10.70 -14.16 17.84
N ALA A 46 -9.39 -14.40 17.79
CA ALA A 46 -8.75 -15.52 18.48
C ALA A 46 -8.97 -15.44 20.00
N SER A 47 -8.81 -14.26 20.60
CA SER A 47 -9.03 -14.05 22.03
C SER A 47 -10.50 -14.26 22.44
N GLN A 48 -11.44 -13.88 21.59
CA GLN A 48 -12.88 -14.09 21.81
C GLN A 48 -13.25 -15.57 21.76
N ILE A 49 -12.65 -16.32 20.82
CA ILE A 49 -12.85 -17.78 20.71
C ILE A 49 -12.26 -18.50 21.93
N GLN A 50 -11.06 -18.11 22.37
CA GLN A 50 -10.41 -18.72 23.55
C GLN A 50 -11.13 -18.43 24.87
N SER A 51 -11.69 -17.23 25.03
CA SER A 51 -12.43 -16.84 26.23
C SER A 51 -13.86 -17.38 26.28
N SER A 52 -14.41 -17.78 25.14
CA SER A 52 -15.67 -18.49 25.08
C SER A 52 -15.45 -19.92 25.59
N ASN A 53 -16.16 -20.34 26.64
CA ASN A 53 -16.15 -21.74 27.08
C ASN A 53 -16.78 -22.63 26.00
N ILE A 54 -15.94 -23.14 25.11
CA ILE A 54 -16.29 -24.00 23.97
C ILE A 54 -16.78 -25.35 24.53
N GLY A 55 -18.10 -25.48 24.70
CA GLY A 55 -18.76 -26.72 25.08
C GLY A 55 -18.79 -27.72 23.92
N ARG A 56 -18.22 -28.90 24.12
CA ARG A 56 -18.11 -29.99 23.13
C ARG A 56 -19.53 -30.51 22.76
N GLY A 57 -19.98 -30.27 21.53
CA GLY A 57 -21.23 -30.80 20.99
C GLY A 57 -21.13 -32.28 20.57
N PRO A 58 -22.24 -33.05 20.48
CA PRO A 58 -22.23 -34.49 20.16
C PRO A 58 -21.78 -34.86 18.73
N ASP A 59 -21.73 -33.90 17.81
CA ASP A 59 -21.45 -34.06 16.39
C ASP A 59 -20.05 -33.57 15.98
N ASN A 60 -19.19 -33.22 16.96
CA ASN A 60 -17.90 -32.57 16.73
C ASN A 60 -18.03 -31.22 15.97
N VAL A 61 -19.24 -30.67 15.84
CA VAL A 61 -19.52 -29.37 15.25
C VAL A 61 -19.91 -28.41 16.37
N LEU A 62 -18.99 -27.54 16.72
CA LEU A 62 -19.22 -26.46 17.66
C LEU A 62 -20.08 -25.37 17.04
N ARG A 63 -21.30 -25.27 17.55
CA ARG A 63 -22.18 -24.12 17.38
C ARG A 63 -21.79 -23.09 18.42
N ILE A 64 -20.67 -22.41 18.18
CA ILE A 64 -20.38 -21.18 18.92
C ILE A 64 -21.56 -20.25 18.62
N PRO A 65 -22.18 -19.60 19.62
CA PRO A 65 -23.07 -18.48 19.37
C PRO A 65 -22.22 -17.37 18.78
N ILE A 66 -22.03 -17.43 17.47
CA ILE A 66 -21.49 -16.36 16.66
C ILE A 66 -22.39 -15.16 16.99
N PRO A 67 -21.83 -14.04 17.48
CA PRO A 67 -22.60 -12.81 17.68
C PRO A 67 -23.47 -12.58 16.44
N PRO A 68 -24.77 -12.24 16.58
CA PRO A 68 -25.70 -12.15 15.45
C PRO A 68 -25.23 -11.20 14.32
N ASP A 69 -24.25 -10.33 14.61
CA ASP A 69 -23.59 -9.44 13.65
C ASP A 69 -22.65 -10.16 12.65
N LEU A 70 -22.27 -11.41 12.91
CA LEU A 70 -21.35 -12.23 12.10
C LEU A 70 -22.07 -13.39 11.38
N ASN A 71 -23.41 -13.42 11.42
CA ASN A 71 -24.22 -14.54 10.94
C ASN A 71 -24.53 -14.50 9.41
N ASN A 72 -23.96 -13.54 8.67
CA ASN A 72 -24.12 -13.43 7.21
C ASN A 72 -22.85 -13.93 6.50
N LEU A 73 -22.90 -15.18 6.06
CA LEU A 73 -21.76 -15.97 5.56
C LEU A 73 -21.31 -15.62 4.13
N GLU A 74 -22.15 -14.96 3.32
CA GLU A 74 -21.80 -14.59 1.94
C GLU A 74 -20.84 -13.39 1.81
N THR A 75 -20.53 -12.71 2.93
CA THR A 75 -19.66 -11.51 2.97
C THR A 75 -18.43 -11.71 3.86
N ALA A 76 -18.27 -12.89 4.48
CA ALA A 76 -17.23 -13.12 5.47
C ALA A 76 -15.88 -13.44 4.80
N SER A 77 -14.97 -12.47 4.81
CA SER A 77 -13.57 -12.61 4.38
C SER A 77 -12.68 -13.34 5.40
N THR A 78 -13.25 -13.78 6.52
CA THR A 78 -12.55 -14.32 7.69
C THR A 78 -13.02 -15.74 8.00
N PHE A 79 -12.08 -16.60 8.35
CA PHE A 79 -12.27 -18.04 8.53
C PHE A 79 -11.60 -18.50 9.81
N PHE A 80 -12.05 -19.62 10.37
CA PHE A 80 -11.33 -20.27 11.46
C PHE A 80 -11.44 -21.79 11.38
N MET A 81 -10.43 -22.48 11.91
CA MET A 81 -10.44 -23.92 12.16
C MET A 81 -9.70 -24.24 13.46
N ILE A 82 -10.09 -25.33 14.11
CA ILE A 82 -9.44 -25.87 15.30
C ILE A 82 -8.91 -27.25 14.96
N LEU A 83 -7.65 -27.46 15.28
CA LEU A 83 -6.92 -28.70 15.03
C LEU A 83 -6.53 -29.35 16.35
N ASP A 84 -6.52 -30.69 16.37
CA ASP A 84 -5.86 -31.45 17.42
C ASP A 84 -4.32 -31.41 17.22
N THR A 85 -3.59 -31.81 18.26
CA THR A 85 -2.16 -32.09 18.23
C THR A 85 -1.76 -33.11 17.17
N ASP A 86 -2.67 -34.03 16.80
CA ASP A 86 -2.49 -35.01 15.72
C ASP A 86 -2.76 -34.43 14.31
N GLY A 87 -3.03 -33.12 14.21
CA GLY A 87 -3.35 -32.46 12.94
C GLY A 87 -4.75 -32.78 12.41
N GLN A 88 -5.63 -33.37 13.23
CA GLN A 88 -7.00 -33.65 12.83
C GLN A 88 -7.86 -32.40 12.99
N ILE A 89 -8.70 -32.11 11.99
CA ILE A 89 -9.62 -30.97 12.03
C ILE A 89 -10.75 -31.31 12.99
N ILE A 90 -10.68 -30.76 14.21
CA ILE A 90 -11.74 -30.89 15.21
C ILE A 90 -12.92 -30.04 14.80
N LEU A 91 -12.66 -28.80 14.35
CA LEU A 91 -13.69 -27.82 14.02
C LEU A 91 -13.28 -26.94 12.85
N ARG A 92 -14.27 -26.48 12.08
CA ARG A 92 -14.08 -25.43 11.07
C ARG A 92 -15.32 -24.54 10.96
N SER A 93 -15.10 -23.29 10.54
CA SER A 93 -16.16 -22.38 10.14
C SER A 93 -16.96 -22.93 8.95
N GLN A 94 -18.23 -22.54 8.82
CA GLN A 94 -19.09 -23.01 7.70
C GLN A 94 -18.51 -22.65 6.32
N ASN A 95 -17.79 -21.54 6.22
CA ASN A 95 -17.18 -21.09 4.98
C ASN A 95 -15.98 -21.96 4.53
N LEU A 96 -15.48 -22.84 5.40
CA LEU A 96 -14.39 -23.79 5.11
C LEU A 96 -14.89 -25.22 4.90
N VAL A 97 -16.20 -25.45 4.83
CA VAL A 97 -16.75 -26.82 4.67
C VAL A 97 -16.28 -27.46 3.36
N SER A 98 -16.11 -26.68 2.30
CA SER A 98 -15.62 -27.13 0.99
C SER A 98 -14.09 -27.07 0.85
N PHE A 99 -13.38 -26.62 1.89
CA PHE A 99 -11.91 -26.53 1.90
C PHE A 99 -11.33 -27.74 2.63
N ASP A 100 -10.59 -28.56 1.88
CA ASP A 100 -9.91 -29.75 2.39
C ASP A 100 -8.41 -29.42 2.55
N GLY A 101 -8.02 -28.99 3.75
CA GLY A 101 -6.63 -28.65 4.06
C GLY A 101 -6.49 -27.85 5.35
N PHE A 102 -5.26 -27.43 5.62
CA PHE A 102 -4.92 -26.51 6.72
C PHE A 102 -4.78 -25.09 6.18
N LEU A 103 -5.19 -24.10 6.99
CA LEU A 103 -4.98 -22.69 6.63
C LEU A 103 -3.49 -22.35 6.66
N ASP A 104 -2.77 -22.92 7.63
CA ASP A 104 -1.32 -22.84 7.74
C ASP A 104 -0.73 -24.22 8.11
N PRO A 105 -0.12 -24.94 7.16
CA PRO A 105 0.43 -26.27 7.41
C PRO A 105 1.71 -26.27 8.26
N ASP A 106 2.40 -25.13 8.37
CA ASP A 106 3.69 -25.02 9.08
C ASP A 106 3.58 -24.21 10.38
N GLY A 107 2.36 -23.78 10.74
CA GLY A 107 2.08 -22.83 11.82
C GLY A 107 2.00 -23.40 13.23
N PHE A 108 2.37 -24.66 13.45
CA PHE A 108 2.19 -25.38 14.71
C PHE A 108 3.28 -25.05 15.74
N TYR A 109 3.24 -23.83 16.27
CA TYR A 109 4.18 -23.34 17.29
C TYR A 109 3.52 -23.21 18.67
N ASP A 110 4.33 -23.31 19.74
CA ASP A 110 3.92 -23.07 21.13
C ASP A 110 3.64 -21.59 21.45
N THR A 111 3.78 -20.71 20.46
CA THR A 111 3.52 -19.26 20.58
C THR A 111 2.61 -18.77 19.45
N PRO A 112 1.75 -17.78 19.70
CA PRO A 112 0.97 -17.14 18.64
C PRO A 112 1.86 -16.66 17.48
N TYR A 113 1.52 -17.04 16.26
CA TYR A 113 2.31 -16.70 15.07
C TYR A 113 1.42 -16.24 13.93
N PHE A 114 1.84 -15.17 13.26
CA PHE A 114 1.18 -14.68 12.05
C PHE A 114 1.94 -15.14 10.81
N SER A 115 1.27 -15.81 9.90
CA SER A 115 1.79 -16.24 8.61
C SER A 115 1.01 -15.61 7.47
N GLN A 116 1.66 -15.45 6.32
CA GLN A 116 0.99 -15.09 5.08
C GLN A 116 1.15 -16.26 4.12
N ILE A 117 0.03 -16.87 3.74
CA ILE A 117 -0.02 -18.07 2.93
C ILE A 117 -0.60 -17.70 1.57
N ALA A 118 0.17 -17.94 0.51
CA ALA A 118 -0.30 -17.80 -0.86
C ALA A 118 -0.75 -19.17 -1.36
N GLN A 119 -2.04 -19.31 -1.68
CA GLN A 119 -2.58 -20.43 -2.44
C GLN A 119 -2.83 -20.00 -3.88
N GLU A 120 -3.02 -20.97 -4.79
CA GLU A 120 -3.05 -20.74 -6.25
C GLU A 120 -3.98 -19.59 -6.68
N ASP A 121 -5.13 -19.45 -6.02
CA ASP A 121 -6.15 -18.45 -6.38
C ASP A 121 -6.28 -17.29 -5.39
N PHE A 122 -5.65 -17.35 -4.21
CA PHE A 122 -5.88 -16.38 -3.15
C PHE A 122 -4.73 -16.26 -2.15
N GLN A 123 -4.60 -15.08 -1.54
CA GLN A 123 -3.68 -14.84 -0.43
C GLN A 123 -4.41 -14.75 0.90
N LEU A 124 -3.88 -15.44 1.90
CA LEU A 124 -4.39 -15.46 3.27
C LEU A 124 -3.38 -14.85 4.23
N ARG A 125 -3.88 -14.05 5.18
CA ARG A 125 -3.20 -13.77 6.43
C ARG A 125 -3.76 -14.69 7.50
N VAL A 126 -2.92 -15.50 8.14
CA VAL A 126 -3.33 -16.51 9.13
C VAL A 126 -2.67 -16.20 10.47
N LEU A 127 -3.44 -16.31 11.54
CA LEU A 127 -2.98 -16.32 12.92
C LEU A 127 -3.20 -17.72 13.48
N THR A 128 -2.10 -18.38 13.87
CA THR A 128 -2.15 -19.66 14.58
C THR A 128 -1.87 -19.43 16.06
N VAL A 129 -2.74 -19.94 16.92
CA VAL A 129 -2.61 -19.83 18.39
C VAL A 129 -2.76 -21.21 19.03
N PRO A 130 -1.79 -21.65 19.85
CA PRO A 130 -1.92 -22.91 20.60
C PRO A 130 -3.01 -22.79 21.67
N LEU A 131 -3.75 -23.87 21.87
CA LEU A 131 -4.75 -24.02 22.91
C LEU A 131 -4.14 -24.82 24.05
N PHE A 132 -4.22 -24.31 25.28
CA PHE A 132 -3.67 -24.96 26.46
C PHE A 132 -4.76 -25.52 27.36
N GLU A 133 -4.52 -26.68 27.96
CA GLU A 133 -5.41 -27.24 28.97
C GLU A 133 -5.27 -26.48 30.30
N GLN A 134 -6.37 -25.89 30.78
CA GLN A 134 -6.39 -25.15 32.05
C GLN A 134 -6.29 -26.04 33.30
N SER A 135 -6.34 -27.37 33.14
CA SER A 135 -6.49 -28.32 34.25
C SER A 135 -5.17 -28.85 34.82
N ASN A 136 -4.03 -28.61 34.17
CA ASN A 136 -2.75 -29.21 34.54
C ASN A 136 -1.76 -28.20 35.16
N VAL A 137 -0.89 -28.69 36.05
CA VAL A 137 0.16 -27.90 36.74
C VAL A 137 1.22 -27.38 35.74
N GLN A 138 1.29 -27.96 34.54
CA GLN A 138 2.08 -27.52 33.40
C GLN A 138 1.14 -27.31 32.20
N PRO A 139 1.23 -26.16 31.49
CA PRO A 139 0.41 -25.90 30.32
C PRO A 139 0.82 -26.85 29.20
N GLN A 140 -0.04 -27.81 28.89
CA GLN A 140 0.12 -28.69 27.74
C GLN A 140 -0.73 -28.18 26.58
N VAL A 141 -0.14 -28.13 25.38
CA VAL A 141 -0.88 -27.84 24.15
C VAL A 141 -1.80 -29.00 23.84
N VAL A 142 -3.09 -28.72 23.70
CA VAL A 142 -4.15 -29.69 23.36
C VAL A 142 -4.70 -29.49 21.96
N GLY A 143 -4.19 -28.51 21.23
CA GLY A 143 -4.60 -28.23 19.86
C GLY A 143 -4.20 -26.84 19.42
N TYR A 144 -4.62 -26.47 18.22
CA TYR A 144 -4.30 -25.19 17.59
C TYR A 144 -5.55 -24.55 17.03
N LEU A 145 -5.71 -23.25 17.28
CA LEU A 145 -6.71 -22.41 16.64
C LEU A 145 -6.04 -21.65 15.50
N GLN A 146 -6.52 -21.85 14.28
CA GLN A 146 -6.11 -21.06 13.11
C GLN A 146 -7.25 -20.14 12.72
N VAL A 147 -6.96 -18.84 12.63
CA VAL A 147 -7.90 -17.82 12.16
C VAL A 147 -7.28 -17.13 10.96
N ALA A 148 -7.98 -17.06 9.83
CA ALA A 148 -7.45 -16.51 8.59
C ALA A 148 -8.34 -15.44 8.00
N ARG A 149 -7.76 -14.53 7.22
CA ARG A 149 -8.49 -13.56 6.40
C ARG A 149 -7.91 -13.50 4.98
N LEU A 150 -8.80 -13.37 3.99
CA LEU A 150 -8.44 -13.14 2.59
C LEU A 150 -7.85 -11.73 2.38
N LEU A 151 -6.77 -11.66 1.60
CA LEU A 151 -6.09 -10.42 1.23
C LEU A 151 -6.45 -9.92 -0.18
N ASP A 152 -7.12 -10.72 -1.01
CA ASP A 152 -7.32 -10.44 -2.45
C ASP A 152 -8.10 -9.14 -2.73
N SER A 153 -9.08 -8.82 -1.88
CA SER A 153 -9.82 -7.56 -1.98
C SER A 153 -8.90 -6.35 -1.80
N PHE A 154 -7.87 -6.48 -0.96
CA PHE A 154 -6.87 -5.44 -0.71
C PHE A 154 -5.79 -5.41 -1.78
N GLU A 155 -5.38 -6.55 -2.32
CA GLU A 155 -4.46 -6.59 -3.48
C GLU A 155 -5.07 -5.88 -4.68
N SER A 156 -6.37 -6.10 -4.93
CA SER A 156 -7.10 -5.40 -5.99
C SER A 156 -7.10 -3.89 -5.77
N PHE A 157 -7.38 -3.41 -4.55
CA PHE A 157 -7.32 -2.00 -4.20
C PHE A 157 -5.92 -1.39 -4.40
N ASN A 158 -4.87 -2.07 -3.93
CA ASN A 158 -3.49 -1.63 -4.13
C ASN A 158 -3.10 -1.57 -5.61
N ARG A 159 -3.56 -2.53 -6.42
CA ARG A 159 -3.35 -2.51 -7.88
C ARG A 159 -4.01 -1.29 -8.53
N PHE A 160 -5.25 -0.97 -8.16
CA PHE A 160 -5.92 0.25 -8.63
C PHE A 160 -5.16 1.51 -8.23
N LEU A 161 -4.65 1.57 -6.99
CA LEU A 161 -3.88 2.71 -6.50
C LEU A 161 -2.59 2.90 -7.30
N VAL A 162 -1.86 1.82 -7.59
CA VAL A 162 -0.65 1.86 -8.42
C VAL A 162 -0.98 2.32 -9.85
N ILE A 163 -2.05 1.80 -10.46
CA ILE A 163 -2.49 2.24 -11.79
C ILE A 163 -2.82 3.73 -11.79
N ALA A 164 -3.61 4.20 -10.81
CA ALA A 164 -3.98 5.60 -10.69
C ALA A 164 -2.75 6.51 -10.53
N LEU A 165 -1.77 6.07 -9.73
CA LEU A 165 -0.50 6.77 -9.53
C LEU A 165 0.30 6.88 -10.85
N PHE A 166 0.41 5.80 -11.63
CA PHE A 166 1.08 5.83 -12.94
C PHE A 166 0.35 6.69 -13.96
N VAL A 167 -0.98 6.63 -14.01
CA VAL A 167 -1.80 7.49 -14.88
C VAL A 167 -1.60 8.97 -14.50
N GLY A 168 -1.62 9.28 -13.20
CA GLY A 168 -1.34 10.62 -12.68
C GLY A 168 0.06 11.10 -13.04
N PHE A 169 1.08 10.23 -12.91
CA PHE A 169 2.45 10.54 -13.33
C PHE A 169 2.55 10.88 -14.81
N ALA A 170 1.92 10.06 -15.66
CA ALA A 170 1.92 10.25 -17.10
C ALA A 170 1.22 11.56 -17.48
N ALA A 171 0.06 11.85 -16.89
CA ALA A 171 -0.67 13.09 -17.11
C ALA A 171 0.13 14.33 -16.70
N ALA A 172 0.75 14.31 -15.53
CA ALA A 172 1.57 15.42 -15.04
C ALA A 172 2.84 15.61 -15.87
N THR A 173 3.48 14.53 -16.31
CA THR A 173 4.63 14.59 -17.23
C THR A 173 4.23 15.14 -18.60
N ALA A 174 3.07 14.72 -19.13
CA ALA A 174 2.53 15.26 -20.39
C ALA A 174 2.20 16.76 -20.27
N SER A 175 1.66 17.21 -19.13
CA SER A 175 1.41 18.63 -18.85
C SER A 175 2.72 19.45 -18.83
N LEU A 176 3.77 18.95 -18.17
CA LEU A 176 5.09 19.59 -18.17
C LEU A 176 5.66 19.69 -19.59
N PHE A 177 5.54 18.62 -20.38
CA PHE A 177 5.98 18.61 -21.78
C PHE A 177 5.21 19.64 -22.62
N LEU A 178 3.88 19.70 -22.46
CA LEU A 178 3.04 20.68 -23.16
C LEU A 178 3.39 22.11 -22.76
N ALA A 179 3.66 22.36 -21.48
CA ALA A 179 4.11 23.67 -21.00
C ALA A 179 5.44 24.07 -21.66
N VAL A 180 6.42 23.17 -21.72
CA VAL A 180 7.71 23.44 -22.39
C VAL A 180 7.51 23.71 -23.89
N LEU A 181 6.68 22.90 -24.56
CA LEU A 181 6.41 23.04 -25.99
C LEU A 181 5.71 24.37 -26.34
N LEU A 182 4.86 24.88 -25.44
CA LEU A 182 4.12 26.13 -25.60
C LEU A 182 4.89 27.37 -25.09
N THR A 183 6.02 27.18 -24.41
CA THR A 183 6.88 28.27 -23.89
C THR A 183 7.85 28.93 -24.90
N PRO A 184 8.10 28.47 -26.15
CA PRO A 184 9.07 29.13 -27.03
C PRO A 184 8.51 30.47 -27.53
N GLY A 185 8.76 31.51 -26.74
CA GLY A 185 8.38 32.89 -26.98
C GLY A 185 8.80 33.83 -25.84
N SER A 186 8.85 33.36 -24.60
CA SER A 186 9.06 34.24 -23.43
C SER A 186 10.54 34.49 -23.04
N PHE A 187 11.46 33.57 -23.36
CA PHE A 187 12.87 33.67 -22.91
C PHE A 187 13.87 34.17 -23.95
N ARG A 188 13.48 34.29 -25.23
CA ARG A 188 14.33 34.91 -26.29
C ARG A 188 14.88 36.30 -25.90
N PRO A 189 14.09 37.22 -25.31
CA PRO A 189 14.58 38.55 -24.94
C PRO A 189 15.70 38.53 -23.89
N LEU A 190 15.71 37.55 -22.99
CA LEU A 190 16.73 37.43 -21.94
C LEU A 190 18.06 36.93 -22.49
N GLU A 191 18.01 36.04 -23.49
CA GLU A 191 19.19 35.55 -24.19
C GLU A 191 19.81 36.68 -25.05
N ASP A 192 18.97 37.51 -25.67
CA ASP A 192 19.40 38.70 -26.40
C ASP A 192 20.07 39.74 -25.50
N ILE A 193 19.48 40.07 -24.33
CA ILE A 193 20.07 41.02 -23.37
C ILE A 193 21.41 40.48 -22.83
N ALA A 194 21.49 39.20 -22.47
CA ALA A 194 22.74 38.61 -21.97
C ALA A 194 23.86 38.61 -23.03
N THR A 195 23.48 38.47 -24.31
CA THR A 195 24.43 38.50 -25.43
C THR A 195 24.92 39.92 -25.69
N VAL A 196 24.01 40.91 -25.66
CA VAL A 196 24.35 42.33 -25.80
C VAL A 196 25.25 42.79 -24.65
N THR A 197 24.92 42.46 -23.41
CA THR A 197 25.76 42.84 -22.25
C THR A 197 27.16 42.23 -22.35
N ARG A 198 27.29 40.94 -22.74
CA ARG A 198 28.61 40.31 -22.95
C ARG A 198 29.39 40.96 -24.09
N GLN A 199 28.74 41.37 -25.17
CA GLN A 199 29.40 42.11 -26.24
C GLN A 199 29.90 43.48 -25.78
N ILE A 200 29.14 44.17 -24.93
CA ILE A 200 29.55 45.46 -24.35
C ILE A 200 30.73 45.28 -23.38
N THR A 201 30.70 44.25 -22.53
CA THR A 201 31.78 43.98 -21.56
C THR A 201 33.06 43.46 -22.23
N ASN A 202 32.95 42.65 -23.29
CA ASN A 202 34.12 42.15 -24.02
C ASN A 202 34.71 43.15 -25.01
N ALA A 203 33.94 44.14 -25.47
CA ALA A 203 34.42 45.15 -26.40
C ALA A 203 35.08 46.37 -25.73
N ASP A 204 34.98 46.50 -24.40
CA ASP A 204 35.52 47.63 -23.61
C ASP A 204 35.17 49.02 -24.18
N ASP A 205 34.09 49.09 -24.96
CA ASP A 205 33.68 50.29 -25.69
C ASP A 205 32.36 50.82 -25.14
N LEU A 206 32.46 51.47 -23.97
CA LEU A 206 31.36 52.19 -23.32
C LEU A 206 30.86 53.41 -24.11
N SER A 207 31.43 53.71 -25.29
CA SER A 207 30.96 54.81 -26.14
C SER A 207 29.70 54.45 -26.96
N ARG A 208 29.37 53.15 -27.05
CA ARG A 208 28.23 52.69 -27.85
C ARG A 208 26.93 52.81 -27.09
N ARG A 209 26.15 53.84 -27.40
CA ARG A 209 24.80 54.04 -26.86
C ARG A 209 23.79 53.06 -27.47
N VAL A 210 22.81 52.66 -26.66
CA VAL A 210 21.64 51.89 -27.11
C VAL A 210 20.85 52.72 -28.12
N PRO A 211 20.56 52.22 -29.33
CA PRO A 211 19.72 52.94 -30.27
C PRO A 211 18.30 53.05 -29.70
N GLU A 212 17.88 54.28 -29.47
CA GLU A 212 16.55 54.62 -28.98
C GLU A 212 15.53 54.32 -30.09
N LYS A 213 14.78 53.22 -29.93
CA LYS A 213 13.54 53.05 -30.70
C LYS A 213 12.52 54.00 -30.09
N GLY A 214 12.10 55.00 -30.87
CA GLY A 214 11.12 55.99 -30.48
C GLY A 214 9.95 55.34 -29.73
N ARG A 215 9.76 55.79 -28.49
CA ARG A 215 8.69 55.34 -27.62
C ARG A 215 7.39 56.00 -28.09
N THR A 216 6.40 55.20 -28.44
CA THR A 216 5.05 55.66 -28.78
C THR A 216 4.11 55.35 -27.62
N ASP A 217 4.44 55.84 -26.43
CA ASP A 217 3.52 55.85 -25.29
C ASP A 217 3.30 57.29 -24.78
N GLU A 218 2.15 57.51 -24.14
CA GLU A 218 1.71 58.85 -23.74
C GLU A 218 2.28 59.31 -22.39
N ILE A 219 3.26 58.57 -21.84
CA ILE A 219 3.92 58.94 -20.59
C ILE A 219 5.40 59.12 -20.94
N GLY A 220 5.79 60.37 -21.19
CA GLY A 220 7.16 60.83 -21.46
C GLY A 220 8.21 60.30 -20.47
#